data_AF-A0A101GLX4-F1
#
_entry.id   AF-A0A101GLX4-F1
#
_cell.length_a   1.000
_cell.length_b   1.000
_cell.length_c   1.000
_cell.angle_alpha   90.00
_cell.angle_beta   90.00
_cell.angle_gamma   90.00
#
_symmetry.space_group_name_H-M   'P 1'
#
loop_
_entity.id
_entity.type
_entity.pdbx_description
1 polymer ?
#
loop_
_entity_poly.entity_id
_entity_poly.type
_entity_poly.pdbx_seq_one_letter_code
_entity_poly.pdbx_strand_id
1 'polypeptide(L)'
;MIPFCDFLERVRPAVNRRIEEVTGGEDAIDPGVLPLLVRGKRMRAGLLLCVHTCLARTTALTDRALDLACAVELAHAASLILDDMLDGDTVRRGAPS
;
A
#
# COMPACT_ATOMS: atom_id res chain seq x y z
N MET A 1 -4.52 -22.86 -9.21
CA MET A 1 -4.31 -21.76 -8.24
C MET A 1 -3.30 -20.82 -8.87
N ILE A 2 -3.62 -19.53 -9.03
CA ILE A 2 -2.64 -18.57 -9.56
C ILE A 2 -1.52 -18.37 -8.52
N PRO A 3 -0.24 -18.33 -8.92
CA PRO A 3 0.85 -17.95 -8.03
C PRO A 3 0.61 -16.58 -7.39
N PHE A 4 1.04 -16.41 -6.14
CA PHE A 4 0.85 -15.14 -5.43
C PHE A 4 1.53 -13.96 -6.14
N CYS A 5 2.70 -14.17 -6.75
CA CYS A 5 3.39 -13.15 -7.51
C CYS A 5 2.52 -12.63 -8.68
N ASP A 6 1.91 -13.53 -9.44
CA ASP A 6 1.04 -13.17 -10.56
C ASP A 6 -0.23 -12.45 -10.09
N PHE A 7 -0.79 -12.91 -8.96
CA PHE A 7 -1.91 -12.22 -8.30
C PHE A 7 -1.52 -10.80 -7.88
N LEU A 8 -0.35 -10.65 -7.26
CA LEU A 8 0.15 -9.37 -6.77
C LEU A 8 0.35 -8.38 -7.92
N GLU A 9 0.99 -8.80 -9.02
CA GLU A 9 1.16 -7.95 -10.19
C GLU A 9 -0.19 -7.51 -10.77
N ARG A 10 -1.18 -8.40 -10.75
CA ARG A 10 -2.54 -8.08 -11.22
C ARG A 10 -3.26 -7.04 -10.35
N VAL A 11 -3.14 -7.10 -9.03
CA VAL A 11 -3.87 -6.17 -8.12
C VAL A 11 -3.12 -4.87 -7.84
N ARG A 12 -1.79 -4.84 -8.01
CA ARG A 12 -0.96 -3.69 -7.67
C ARG A 12 -1.41 -2.37 -8.33
N PRO A 13 -1.81 -2.32 -9.62
CA PRO A 13 -2.29 -1.08 -10.24
C PRO A 13 -3.54 -0.52 -9.56
N ALA A 14 -4.48 -1.38 -9.15
CA ALA A 14 -5.70 -0.94 -8.47
C ALA A 14 -5.40 -0.39 -7.07
N VAL A 15 -4.48 -1.03 -6.34
CA VAL A 15 -4.02 -0.56 -5.03
C VAL A 15 -3.31 0.79 -5.14
N ASN A 16 -2.41 0.96 -6.12
CA ASN A 16 -1.70 2.22 -6.32
C ASN A 16 -2.67 3.36 -6.66
N ARG A 17 -3.61 3.12 -7.59
CA ARG A 17 -4.64 4.11 -7.91
C ARG A 17 -5.45 4.50 -6.68
N ARG A 18 -5.88 3.52 -5.88
CA ARG A 18 -6.66 3.81 -4.68
C ARG A 18 -5.86 4.59 -3.64
N ILE A 19 -4.56 4.31 -3.49
CA ILE A 19 -3.67 5.11 -2.64
C ILE A 19 -3.61 6.56 -3.13
N GLU A 20 -3.42 6.79 -4.43
CA GLU A 20 -3.39 8.14 -5.01
C GLU A 20 -4.71 8.88 -4.77
N GLU A 21 -5.86 8.22 -4.97
CA GLU A 21 -7.18 8.79 -4.70
C GLU A 21 -7.36 9.22 -3.24
N VAL A 22 -6.99 8.37 -2.26
CA VAL A 22 -7.21 8.66 -0.84
C VAL A 22 -6.18 9.63 -0.25
N THR A 23 -5.02 9.76 -0.87
CA THR A 23 -3.95 10.67 -0.42
C THR A 23 -4.00 12.04 -1.08
N GLY A 24 -4.71 12.19 -2.20
CA GLY A 24 -4.87 13.44 -2.95
C GLY A 24 -6.10 14.30 -2.58
N GLY A 25 -6.79 14.00 -1.47
CA GLY A 25 -8.00 14.71 -1.03
C GLY A 25 -7.75 16.08 -0.36
N GLU A 26 -8.82 16.72 0.12
CA GLU A 26 -8.81 18.08 0.70
C GLU A 26 -7.91 18.21 1.96
N ASP A 27 -7.76 17.15 2.74
CA ASP A 27 -6.77 17.04 3.83
C ASP A 27 -5.44 16.46 3.31
N ALA A 28 -4.83 17.16 2.36
CA ALA A 28 -3.64 16.66 1.66
C ALA A 28 -2.50 16.33 2.63
N ILE A 29 -1.98 15.12 2.52
CA ILE A 29 -0.76 14.71 3.24
C ILE A 29 0.40 15.61 2.80
N ASP A 30 1.26 15.96 3.75
CA ASP A 30 2.47 16.77 3.48
C ASP A 30 3.22 16.24 2.23
N PRO A 31 3.52 17.10 1.24
CA PRO A 31 4.19 16.69 0.00
C PRO A 31 5.57 16.06 0.19
N GLY A 32 6.26 16.33 1.30
CA GLY A 32 7.51 15.67 1.67
C GLY A 32 7.31 14.25 2.21
N VAL A 33 6.17 13.98 2.84
CA VAL A 33 5.81 12.67 3.40
C VAL A 33 5.16 11.76 2.36
N LEU A 34 4.36 12.33 1.44
CA LEU A 34 3.61 11.58 0.45
C LEU A 34 4.48 10.58 -0.37
N PRO A 35 5.67 10.96 -0.90
CA PRO A 35 6.55 10.04 -1.61
C PRO A 35 6.99 8.81 -0.80
N LEU A 36 7.11 8.95 0.52
CA LEU A 36 7.50 7.87 1.44
C LEU A 36 6.35 6.87 1.62
N LEU A 37 5.11 7.36 1.64
CA LEU A 37 3.89 6.55 1.79
C LEU A 37 3.51 5.79 0.51
N VAL A 38 3.70 6.41 -0.66
CA VAL A 38 3.22 5.88 -1.94
C VAL A 38 4.19 4.93 -2.64
N ARG A 39 5.34 4.59 -2.05
CA ARG A 39 6.27 3.61 -2.65
C ARG A 39 6.09 2.22 -2.02
N GLY A 40 6.45 1.16 -2.76
CA GLY A 40 6.61 -0.18 -2.20
C GLY A 40 6.10 -1.32 -3.08
N LYS A 41 6.35 -2.55 -2.63
CA LYS A 41 5.99 -3.79 -3.35
C LYS A 41 4.50 -4.16 -3.27
N ARG A 42 3.77 -3.54 -2.32
CA ARG A 42 2.35 -3.81 -2.01
C ARG A 42 2.05 -5.23 -1.54
N MET A 43 3.01 -5.86 -0.85
CA MET A 43 2.88 -7.26 -0.41
C MET A 43 1.72 -7.45 0.58
N ARG A 44 1.47 -6.48 1.48
CA ARG A 44 0.44 -6.59 2.52
C ARG A 44 -0.94 -6.38 1.92
N ALA A 45 -1.09 -5.37 1.06
CA ALA A 45 -2.30 -5.17 0.25
C ALA A 45 -2.60 -6.41 -0.61
N GLY A 46 -1.58 -6.95 -1.31
CA GLY A 46 -1.74 -8.15 -2.13
C GLY A 46 -2.18 -9.36 -1.31
N LEU A 47 -1.58 -9.60 -0.15
CA LEU A 47 -1.98 -10.70 0.73
C LEU A 47 -3.43 -10.52 1.21
N LEU A 48 -3.79 -9.31 1.63
CA LEU A 48 -5.15 -8.99 2.09
C LEU A 48 -6.19 -9.24 0.99
N LEU A 49 -5.93 -8.73 -0.21
CA LEU A 49 -6.83 -8.91 -1.35
C LEU A 49 -6.89 -10.38 -1.77
N CYS A 50 -5.79 -11.13 -1.69
CA CYS A 50 -5.78 -12.56 -1.96
C CYS A 50 -6.73 -13.30 -1.00
N VAL A 51 -6.58 -13.06 0.31
CA VAL A 51 -7.46 -13.62 1.35
C VAL A 51 -8.92 -13.20 1.11
N HIS A 52 -9.18 -11.94 0.80
CA HIS A 52 -10.52 -11.46 0.46
C HIS A 52 -11.13 -12.24 -0.71
N THR A 53 -10.39 -12.39 -1.83
CA THR A 53 -10.91 -13.10 -3.01
C THR A 53 -11.21 -14.58 -2.72
N CYS A 54 -10.39 -15.22 -1.87
CA CYS A 54 -10.61 -16.59 -1.43
C CYS A 54 -11.88 -16.72 -0.55
N LEU A 55 -12.03 -15.85 0.45
CA LEU A 55 -13.14 -15.93 1.41
C LEU A 55 -14.47 -15.46 0.81
N ALA A 56 -14.46 -14.37 0.03
CA ALA A 56 -15.64 -13.82 -0.62
C ALA A 56 -16.00 -14.57 -1.92
N ARG A 57 -15.18 -15.52 -2.35
CA ARG A 57 -15.35 -16.33 -3.58
C ARG A 57 -15.62 -15.47 -4.82
N THR A 58 -14.98 -14.31 -4.89
CA THR A 58 -15.10 -13.35 -5.99
C THR A 58 -13.74 -12.77 -6.31
N THR A 59 -13.51 -12.47 -7.59
CA THR A 59 -12.32 -11.75 -8.04
C THR A 59 -12.54 -10.25 -8.16
N ALA A 60 -13.75 -9.77 -7.87
CA ALA A 60 -14.06 -8.35 -7.85
C ALA A 60 -13.41 -7.70 -6.62
N LEU A 61 -12.67 -6.62 -6.85
CA LEU A 61 -12.09 -5.82 -5.79
C LEU A 61 -13.12 -4.74 -5.42
N THR A 62 -13.78 -4.92 -4.28
CA THR A 62 -14.70 -3.89 -3.76
C THR A 62 -13.92 -2.70 -3.24
N ASP A 63 -14.53 -1.51 -3.28
CA ASP A 63 -13.93 -0.29 -2.72
C ASP A 63 -13.52 -0.50 -1.26
N ARG A 64 -14.35 -1.19 -0.46
CA ARG A 64 -14.03 -1.51 0.94
C ARG A 64 -12.80 -2.40 1.09
N ALA A 65 -12.62 -3.38 0.20
CA ALA A 65 -11.45 -4.24 0.23
C ALA A 65 -10.18 -3.48 -0.19
N LEU A 66 -10.31 -2.60 -1.19
CA LEU A 66 -9.23 -1.71 -1.61
C LEU A 66 -8.87 -0.70 -0.51
N ASP A 67 -9.85 -0.08 0.14
CA ASP A 67 -9.64 0.84 1.26
C ASP A 67 -8.86 0.18 2.39
N LEU A 68 -9.26 -1.03 2.78
CA LEU A 68 -8.55 -1.77 3.82
C LEU A 68 -7.14 -2.18 3.37
N ALA A 69 -6.96 -2.58 2.12
CA ALA A 69 -5.65 -2.89 1.55
C ALA A 69 -4.73 -1.65 1.56
N CYS A 70 -5.26 -0.48 1.22
CA CYS A 70 -4.55 0.80 1.27
C CYS A 70 -4.22 1.18 2.72
N ALA A 71 -5.16 1.07 3.65
CA ALA A 71 -4.95 1.39 5.06
C ALA A 71 -3.78 0.59 5.66
N VAL A 72 -3.70 -0.71 5.36
CA VAL A 72 -2.59 -1.56 5.85
C VAL A 72 -1.24 -1.17 5.23
N GLU A 73 -1.19 -0.82 3.95
CA GLU A 73 0.05 -0.34 3.31
C GLU A 73 0.47 1.03 3.82
N LEU A 74 -0.47 1.95 4.03
CA LEU A 74 -0.19 3.27 4.60
C LEU A 74 0.29 3.16 6.05
N ALA A 75 -0.33 2.31 6.87
CA ALA A 75 0.13 2.03 8.23
C ALA A 75 1.55 1.44 8.25
N HIS A 76 1.86 0.53 7.33
CA HIS A 76 3.21 0.01 7.18
C HIS A 76 4.20 1.10 6.75
N ALA A 77 3.85 1.94 5.79
CA ALA A 77 4.75 3.00 5.35
C ALA A 77 5.00 4.03 6.46
N ALA A 78 3.97 4.39 7.22
CA ALA A 78 4.10 5.26 8.40
C ALA A 78 5.01 4.64 9.47
N SER A 79 4.91 3.31 9.71
CA SER A 79 5.81 2.64 10.65
C SER A 79 7.28 2.74 10.21
N LEU A 80 7.56 2.63 8.91
CA LEU A 80 8.92 2.76 8.41
C LEU A 80 9.49 4.18 8.58
N ILE A 81 8.66 5.21 8.48
CA ILE A 81 9.09 6.60 8.72
C ILE A 81 9.48 6.76 10.19
N LEU A 82 8.67 6.21 11.11
CA LEU A 82 8.99 6.22 12.53
C LEU A 82 10.25 5.40 12.83
N ASP A 83 10.42 4.23 12.21
CA ASP A 83 11.62 3.41 12.33
C ASP A 83 12.85 4.20 11.86
N ASP A 84 12.79 4.88 10.70
CA ASP A 84 13.91 5.68 10.18
C ASP A 84 14.31 6.80 11.15
N MET A 85 13.34 7.47 11.77
CA MET A 85 13.59 8.50 12.78
C MET A 85 14.24 7.94 14.05
N LEU A 86 13.87 6.73 14.46
CA LEU A 86 14.40 6.08 15.67
C LEU A 86 15.79 5.48 15.43
N ASP A 87 16.02 4.90 14.27
CA ASP A 87 17.27 4.25 13.89
C ASP A 87 18.32 5.24 13.38
N GLY A 88 17.89 6.46 13.02
CA GLY A 88 18.76 7.49 12.42
C GLY A 88 19.08 7.20 10.96
N ASP A 89 18.25 6.40 10.29
CA ASP A 89 18.38 6.11 8.86
C ASP A 89 18.04 7.36 8.03
N THR A 90 18.92 7.72 7.11
CA THR A 90 18.75 8.89 6.22
C THR A 90 18.40 8.51 4.78
N VAL A 91 18.35 7.21 4.47
CA VAL A 91 18.10 6.70 3.12
C VAL A 91 17.23 5.45 3.19
N ARG A 92 16.10 5.46 2.47
CA ARG A 92 15.23 4.30 2.28
C ARG A 92 14.84 4.13 0.82
N ARG A 93 15.01 2.89 0.32
CA ARG A 93 14.68 2.51 -1.07
C ARG A 93 15.36 3.40 -2.13
N GLY A 94 16.59 3.82 -1.86
CA GLY A 94 17.39 4.66 -2.76
C GLY A 94 16.95 6.13 -2.83
N ALA A 95 16.12 6.58 -1.88
CA ALA A 95 15.73 7.99 -1.71
C ALA A 95 16.00 8.44 -0.28
N PRO A 96 16.13 9.75 -0.01
CA PRO A 96 16.17 10.27 1.34
C PRO A 96 14.97 9.79 2.16
N SER A 97 15.23 9.39 3.40
CA SER A 97 14.21 9.12 4.42
C SER A 97 13.61 10.40 4.97
#